data_AF-A0A920VJM5-F1
#
_entry.id   AF-A0A920VJM5-F1
#
_cell.length_a   1.000
_cell.length_b   1.000
_cell.length_c   1.000
_cell.angle_alpha   90.00
_cell.angle_beta   90.00
_cell.angle_gamma   90.00
#
_symmetry.space_group_name_H-M   'P 1'
#
loop_
_entity.id
_entity.type
_entity.pdbx_description
1 polymer ?
#
loop_
_entity_poly.entity_id
_entity_poly.type
_entity_poly.pdbx_seq_one_letter_code
_entity_poly.pdbx_strand_id
1 'polypeptide(L)'
;MYLILIRRVGSACARRGMRGGAQFDLGSGRKSLDELISDMGRGLLVTELIGFGVNAVTGDYSRGAAGFWVDQGEIQFPVDEITIAGNLKQMFKNFSDVGTDVDTRGNVRCGSILINEMTFAGD
;
A
#
# COMPACT_ATOMS: atom_id res chain seq x y z
N MET A 1 -12.58 9.56 5.35
CA MET A 1 -11.56 9.36 4.31
C MET A 1 -10.25 9.20 5.05
N TYR A 2 -9.59 8.07 4.90
CA TYR A 2 -8.37 7.75 5.62
C TYR A 2 -7.27 7.45 4.61
N LEU A 3 -6.06 7.84 4.98
CA LEU A 3 -4.88 7.51 4.20
C LEU A 3 -4.41 6.09 4.52
N ILE A 4 -3.91 5.41 3.50
CA ILE A 4 -3.34 4.08 3.65
C ILE A 4 -1.92 4.08 3.10
N LEU A 5 -0.98 3.66 3.95
CA LEU A 5 0.42 3.51 3.62
C LEU A 5 0.71 2.01 3.48
N ILE A 6 1.04 1.53 2.28
CA ILE A 6 1.27 0.10 2.04
C ILE A 6 2.76 -0.15 1.84
N ARG A 7 3.38 -0.89 2.76
CA ARG A 7 4.82 -1.18 2.76
C ARG A 7 5.22 -2.38 1.90
N ARG A 8 4.31 -3.33 1.66
CA ARG A 8 4.61 -4.59 0.97
C ARG A 8 3.68 -4.83 -0.23
N VAL A 9 3.92 -4.07 -1.30
CA VAL A 9 3.12 -4.14 -2.54
C VAL A 9 3.70 -5.17 -3.53
N GLY A 10 4.12 -6.33 -3.04
CA GLY A 10 4.61 -7.42 -3.90
C GLY A 10 3.54 -7.99 -4.85
N SER A 11 2.24 -7.68 -4.62
CA SER A 11 1.12 -8.20 -5.41
C SER A 11 0.21 -7.14 -6.05
N ALA A 12 0.21 -5.86 -5.60
CA ALA A 12 -0.55 -4.80 -6.28
C ALA A 12 0.25 -4.13 -7.41
N CYS A 13 1.58 -4.21 -7.38
CA CYS A 13 2.44 -3.81 -8.50
C CYS A 13 2.79 -5.00 -9.43
N ALA A 14 2.70 -6.24 -8.92
CA ALA A 14 3.01 -7.44 -9.67
C ALA A 14 1.75 -8.10 -10.25
N ARG A 15 1.23 -7.58 -11.36
CA ARG A 15 0.51 -8.44 -12.32
C ARG A 15 0.47 -7.84 -13.72
N ARG A 16 1.64 -7.80 -14.35
CA ARG A 16 1.72 -8.06 -15.79
C ARG A 16 2.78 -9.12 -16.00
N GLY A 17 2.38 -10.25 -16.56
CA GLY A 17 3.27 -11.38 -16.81
C GLY A 17 4.47 -10.93 -17.62
N MET A 18 5.67 -11.09 -17.05
CA MET A 18 6.92 -10.92 -17.76
C MET A 18 7.69 -12.23 -17.65
N ARG A 19 7.67 -13.00 -18.74
CA ARG A 19 8.66 -14.04 -18.99
C ARG A 19 9.98 -13.34 -19.30
N GLY A 20 10.96 -13.47 -18.43
CA GLY A 20 12.34 -13.01 -18.65
C GLY A 20 12.77 -11.88 -17.74
N GLY A 21 13.26 -12.22 -16.54
CA GLY A 21 14.34 -11.52 -15.79
C GLY A 21 14.33 -10.01 -15.57
N ALA A 22 13.35 -9.24 -16.05
CA ALA A 22 13.35 -7.78 -15.94
C ALA A 22 12.82 -7.36 -14.57
N GLN A 23 13.68 -6.70 -13.79
CA GLN A 23 13.29 -6.02 -12.55
C GLN A 23 12.42 -4.81 -12.89
N PHE A 24 11.29 -4.67 -12.22
CA PHE A 24 10.44 -3.47 -12.31
C PHE A 24 10.74 -2.57 -11.11
N ASP A 25 11.45 -1.47 -11.35
CA ASP A 25 11.75 -0.43 -10.37
C ASP A 25 10.67 0.66 -10.47
N LEU A 26 9.75 0.67 -9.50
CA LEU A 26 8.97 1.87 -9.21
C LEU A 26 9.91 2.82 -8.48
N GLY A 27 10.37 3.84 -9.20
CA GLY A 27 11.35 4.80 -8.70
C GLY A 27 11.05 5.21 -7.27
N SER A 28 12.08 5.11 -6.41
CA SER A 28 12.04 5.62 -5.05
C SER A 28 11.66 7.10 -5.09
N GLY A 29 10.66 7.52 -4.31
CA GLY A 29 10.41 8.94 -4.11
C GLY A 29 11.50 9.55 -3.25
N ARG A 30 11.23 10.72 -2.66
CA ARG A 30 12.23 11.46 -1.88
C ARG A 30 12.09 11.30 -0.38
N LYS A 31 10.98 10.72 0.09
CA LYS A 31 10.63 10.65 1.50
C LYS A 31 10.97 9.29 2.10
N SER A 32 11.38 9.30 3.35
CA SER A 32 11.53 8.11 4.19
C SER A 32 10.17 7.61 4.68
N LEU A 33 10.13 6.38 5.19
CA LEU A 33 8.92 5.81 5.77
C LEU A 33 8.35 6.70 6.90
N ASP A 34 9.23 7.21 7.77
CA ASP A 34 8.82 8.06 8.90
C ASP A 34 8.25 9.40 8.43
N GLU A 35 8.83 10.00 7.38
CA GLU A 35 8.27 11.20 6.75
C GLU A 35 6.91 10.93 6.12
N LEU A 36 6.71 9.76 5.50
CA LEU A 36 5.40 9.39 4.96
C LEU A 36 4.36 9.16 6.06
N ILE A 37 4.73 8.58 7.19
CA ILE A 37 3.85 8.40 8.35
C ILE A 37 3.48 9.77 8.95
N SER A 38 4.45 10.67 9.07
CA SER A 38 4.23 12.03 9.54
C SER A 38 3.32 12.83 8.60
N ASP A 39 3.59 12.79 7.28
CA ASP A 39 2.77 13.42 6.25
C ASP A 39 1.35 12.84 6.19
N MET A 40 1.20 11.55 6.47
CA MET A 40 -0.09 10.90 6.54
C MET A 40 -0.95 11.48 7.65
N GLY A 41 -0.36 11.85 8.79
CA GLY A 41 -1.07 12.38 9.95
C GLY A 41 -1.97 11.34 10.62
N ARG A 42 -3.07 10.93 9.99
CA ARG A 42 -3.99 9.92 10.51
C ARG A 42 -4.40 8.92 9.43
N GLY A 43 -4.16 7.63 9.68
CA GLY A 43 -4.42 6.60 8.70
C GLY A 43 -3.99 5.21 9.12
N LEU A 44 -3.90 4.31 8.14
CA LEU A 44 -3.55 2.93 8.35
C LEU A 44 -2.22 2.60 7.66
N LEU A 45 -1.22 2.19 8.44
CA LEU A 45 0.02 1.62 7.94
C LEU A 45 -0.19 0.11 7.75
N VAL A 46 -0.22 -0.35 6.51
CA VAL A 46 -0.43 -1.75 6.15
C VAL A 46 0.90 -2.44 5.91
N THR A 47 1.18 -3.45 6.71
CA THR A 47 2.42 -4.26 6.61
C THR A 47 2.16 -5.60 5.95
N GLU A 48 0.94 -6.15 6.09
CA GLU A 48 0.55 -7.45 5.56
C GLU A 48 -0.80 -7.38 4.84
N LEU A 49 -0.91 -8.15 3.76
CA LEU A 49 -2.13 -8.28 2.95
C LEU A 49 -2.46 -9.76 2.81
N ILE A 50 -3.68 -10.12 3.17
CA ILE A 50 -4.18 -11.49 3.22
C ILE A 50 -5.26 -11.69 2.14
N GLY A 51 -5.25 -12.86 1.50
CA GLY A 51 -6.25 -13.26 0.51
C GLY A 51 -6.01 -12.74 -0.91
N PHE A 52 -6.87 -13.17 -1.83
CA PHE A 52 -6.80 -12.88 -3.27
C PHE A 52 -8.08 -12.21 -3.77
N GLY A 53 -8.38 -11.00 -3.30
CA GLY A 53 -9.53 -10.23 -3.81
C GLY A 53 -9.09 -9.10 -4.71
N VAL A 54 -8.65 -9.44 -5.92
CA VAL A 54 -8.39 -8.46 -6.98
C VAL A 54 -9.08 -8.93 -8.25
N ASN A 55 -10.06 -8.15 -8.70
CA ASN A 55 -10.71 -8.37 -9.99
C ASN A 55 -10.00 -7.53 -11.06
N ALA A 56 -9.25 -8.19 -11.95
CA ALA A 56 -8.50 -7.50 -13.01
C ALA A 56 -9.40 -6.95 -14.13
N VAL A 57 -10.66 -7.39 -14.23
CA VAL A 57 -11.60 -6.94 -15.27
C VAL A 57 -12.26 -5.63 -14.86
N THR A 58 -12.81 -5.57 -13.65
CA THR A 58 -13.50 -4.37 -13.11
C THR A 58 -12.56 -3.43 -12.38
N GLY A 59 -11.41 -3.94 -11.93
CA GLY A 59 -10.47 -3.21 -11.09
C GLY A 59 -10.83 -3.22 -9.61
N ASP A 60 -11.86 -3.97 -9.20
CA ASP A 60 -12.25 -4.02 -7.78
C ASP A 60 -11.19 -4.74 -6.95
N TYR A 61 -10.83 -4.09 -5.84
CA TYR A 61 -9.82 -4.52 -4.90
C TYR A 61 -10.48 -4.69 -3.53
N SER A 62 -10.34 -5.86 -2.93
CA SER A 62 -10.81 -6.16 -1.58
C SER A 62 -9.90 -7.19 -0.95
N ARG A 63 -9.13 -6.84 0.07
CA ARG A 63 -8.21 -7.77 0.73
C ARG A 63 -8.21 -7.55 2.22
N GLY A 64 -8.02 -8.64 2.96
CA GLY A 64 -7.67 -8.55 4.36
C GLY A 64 -6.30 -7.89 4.50
N ALA A 65 -6.12 -7.13 5.57
CA ALA A 65 -4.93 -6.37 5.84
C ALA A 65 -4.67 -6.36 7.35
N ALA A 66 -3.39 -6.35 7.69
CA ALA A 66 -2.93 -6.15 9.05
C ALA A 66 -1.77 -5.14 9.04
N GLY A 67 -1.62 -4.44 10.15
CA GLY A 67 -0.62 -3.40 10.29
C GLY A 67 -0.80 -2.57 11.54
N PHE A 68 -0.71 -1.26 11.41
CA PHE A 68 -0.66 -0.33 12.52
C PHE A 68 -1.55 0.88 12.26
N TRP A 69 -2.30 1.29 13.29
CA TRP A 69 -3.00 2.54 13.28
C TRP A 69 -2.02 3.69 13.50
N VAL A 70 -2.13 4.73 12.68
CA VAL A 70 -1.34 5.96 12.81
C VAL A 70 -2.27 7.10 13.14
N ASP A 71 -1.91 7.86 14.17
CA ASP A 71 -2.60 9.10 14.53
C ASP A 71 -1.58 10.17 14.92
N GLN A 72 -1.85 11.41 14.52
CA GLN A 72 -0.94 12.56 14.68
C GLN A 72 0.49 12.34 14.16
N GLY A 73 0.67 11.49 13.15
CA GLY A 73 1.98 11.18 12.58
C GLY A 73 2.78 10.14 13.37
N GLU A 74 2.14 9.46 14.33
CA GLU A 74 2.78 8.42 15.15
C GLU A 74 2.00 7.11 15.10
N ILE A 75 2.73 5.99 15.11
CA ILE A 75 2.14 4.66 15.20
C ILE A 75 1.59 4.47 16.62
N GLN A 76 0.29 4.22 16.73
CA GLN A 76 -0.41 4.11 18.00
C GLN A 76 -0.50 2.65 18.47
N PHE A 77 -1.23 1.82 17.74
CA PHE A 77 -1.49 0.43 18.11
C PHE A 77 -1.52 -0.49 16.88
N PRO A 78 -1.15 -1.77 17.04
CA PRO A 78 -1.31 -2.76 15.99
C PRO A 78 -2.80 -2.98 15.72
N VAL A 79 -3.12 -3.20 14.45
CA VAL A 79 -4.48 -3.51 14.01
C VAL A 79 -4.44 -4.69 13.05
N ASP A 80 -5.37 -5.61 13.25
CA ASP A 80 -5.54 -6.83 12.49
C ASP A 80 -7.01 -6.99 12.05
N GLU A 81 -7.27 -8.00 11.23
CA GLU A 81 -8.61 -8.32 10.70
C GLU A 81 -9.31 -7.16 9.94
N ILE A 82 -8.55 -6.18 9.46
CA ILE A 82 -9.10 -5.09 8.64
C ILE A 82 -9.28 -5.58 7.21
N THR A 83 -10.39 -5.21 6.58
CA THR A 83 -10.61 -5.39 5.14
C THR A 83 -10.45 -4.05 4.42
N ILE A 84 -9.49 -3.98 3.50
CA ILE A 84 -9.28 -2.82 2.64
C ILE A 84 -10.01 -3.05 1.32
N ALA A 85 -10.91 -2.14 0.97
CA ALA A 85 -11.70 -2.21 -0.25
C ALA A 85 -11.60 -0.91 -1.06
N GLY A 86 -11.54 -1.04 -2.38
CA GLY A 86 -11.48 0.08 -3.29
C GLY A 86 -11.46 -0.35 -4.74
N ASN A 87 -11.27 0.60 -5.64
CA ASN A 87 -11.02 0.31 -7.04
C ASN A 87 -9.59 0.69 -7.39
N LEU A 88 -8.84 -0.23 -8.01
CA LEU A 88 -7.46 -0.04 -8.43
C LEU A 88 -7.28 1.23 -9.25
N LYS A 89 -8.23 1.58 -10.12
CA LYS A 89 -8.14 2.79 -10.96
C LYS A 89 -8.17 4.08 -10.13
N GLN A 90 -8.94 4.09 -9.04
CA GLN A 90 -8.97 5.22 -8.10
C GLN A 90 -7.72 5.22 -7.22
N MET A 91 -7.32 4.05 -6.72
CA MET A 91 -6.08 3.89 -5.95
C MET A 91 -4.90 4.46 -6.75
N PHE A 92 -4.73 4.08 -8.02
CA PHE A 92 -3.69 4.60 -8.92
C PHE A 92 -3.74 6.11 -9.15
N LYS A 93 -4.93 6.72 -9.14
CA LYS A 93 -5.08 8.18 -9.26
C LYS A 93 -4.77 8.92 -7.96
N ASN A 94 -5.00 8.27 -6.83
CA ASN A 94 -4.87 8.83 -5.49
C ASN A 94 -3.52 8.48 -4.83
N PHE A 95 -2.54 8.02 -5.63
CA PHE A 95 -1.15 7.92 -5.20
C PHE A 95 -0.64 9.32 -4.86
N SER A 96 -0.24 9.50 -3.60
CA SER A 96 0.30 10.76 -3.14
C SER A 96 1.82 10.78 -3.27
N ASP A 97 2.48 9.76 -2.76
CA ASP A 97 3.94 9.70 -2.68
C ASP A 97 4.44 8.25 -2.57
N VAL A 98 5.73 8.07 -2.87
CA VAL A 98 6.44 6.79 -2.76
C VAL A 98 7.66 6.96 -1.87
N GLY A 99 7.86 6.01 -0.97
CA GLY A 99 8.97 5.96 -0.06
C GLY A 99 10.27 5.56 -0.73
N THR A 100 11.36 5.96 -0.10
CA THR A 100 12.73 5.54 -0.44
C THR A 100 13.04 4.12 0.06
N ASP A 101 12.17 3.53 0.87
CA ASP A 101 12.32 2.22 1.50
C ASP A 101 11.98 1.06 0.54
N VAL A 102 12.69 1.01 -0.59
CA VAL A 102 12.48 0.04 -1.66
C VAL A 102 12.76 -1.39 -1.18
N ASP A 103 11.77 -2.27 -1.27
CA ASP A 103 11.97 -3.70 -1.04
C ASP A 103 12.71 -4.34 -2.23
N THR A 104 13.97 -4.73 -2.01
CA THR A 104 14.84 -5.34 -3.03
C THR A 104 14.75 -6.86 -3.06
N ARG A 105 13.97 -7.49 -2.17
CA ARG A 105 13.90 -8.96 -2.03
C ARG A 105 12.99 -9.62 -3.08
N GLY A 106 12.16 -8.85 -3.77
CA GLY A 106 11.24 -9.33 -4.80
C GLY A 106 11.65 -8.97 -6.24
N ASN A 107 10.92 -9.54 -7.21
CA ASN A 107 11.07 -9.17 -8.63
C ASN A 107 10.47 -7.78 -8.95
N VAL A 108 9.70 -7.22 -8.01
CA VAL A 108 9.16 -5.87 -8.07
C VAL A 108 9.80 -5.08 -6.94
N ARG A 109 10.46 -4.00 -7.30
CA ARG A 109 11.09 -3.05 -6.38
C ARG A 109 10.17 -1.86 -6.25
N CYS A 110 9.63 -1.69 -5.05
CA CYS A 110 8.73 -0.60 -4.72
C CYS A 110 8.95 -0.22 -3.27
N GLY A 111 8.98 1.08 -2.99
CA GLY A 111 8.96 1.59 -1.62
C GLY A 111 7.56 1.60 -1.02
N SER A 112 7.43 2.15 0.17
CA SER A 112 6.13 2.35 0.80
C SER A 112 5.29 3.33 -0.01
N ILE A 113 4.02 3.01 -0.24
CA ILE A 113 3.13 3.83 -1.06
C ILE A 113 2.10 4.51 -0.18
N LEU A 114 2.00 5.84 -0.26
CA LEU A 114 0.95 6.60 0.42
C LEU A 114 -0.23 6.85 -0.53
N ILE A 115 -1.43 6.43 -0.11
CA ILE A 115 -2.68 6.61 -0.86
C ILE A 115 -3.63 7.46 -0.01
N ASN A 116 -4.07 8.59 -0.56
CA ASN A 116 -4.83 9.59 0.21
C ASN A 116 -6.27 9.18 0.53
N GLU A 117 -6.89 8.41 -0.36
CA GLU A 117 -8.30 8.08 -0.26
C GLU A 117 -8.52 6.59 -0.49
N MET A 118 -8.69 5.86 0.60
CA MET A 118 -9.11 4.47 0.54
C MET A 118 -10.17 4.17 1.60
N THR A 119 -11.00 3.18 1.30
CA THR A 119 -12.00 2.68 2.24
C THR A 119 -11.46 1.42 2.89
N PHE A 120 -11.57 1.34 4.20
CA PHE A 120 -11.36 0.10 4.93
C PHE A 120 -12.52 -0.11 5.88
N ALA A 121 -12.78 -1.38 6.18
CA ALA A 121 -13.78 -1.83 7.14
C ALA A 121 -13.08 -2.77 8.12
N GLY A 122 -13.29 -2.53 9.41
CA GLY A 122 -12.76 -3.30 10.53
C GLY A 122 -13.52 -2.88 11.79
N ASP A 123 -13.63 -3.80 12.74
CA ASP A 123 -14.26 -3.55 14.05
C ASP A 123 -13.27 -2.98 15.06
#